data_AF-A0A6C0LFA7-F1
#
_entry.id   AF-A0A6C0LFA7-F1
#
_cell.length_a   1.000
_cell.length_b   1.000
_cell.length_c   1.000
_cell.angle_alpha   90.00
_cell.angle_beta   90.00
_cell.angle_gamma   90.00
#
_symmetry.space_group_name_H-M   'P 1'
#
loop_
_entity.id
_entity.type
_entity.pdbx_description
1 polymer ?
#
loop_
_entity_poly.entity_id
_entity_poly.type
_entity_poly.pdbx_seq_one_letter_code
_entity_poly.pdbx_strand_id
1 'polypeptide(L)'
;MITTEQSVSNKLYIILKLNRLLFLICLFSIMLIITSLIYIVFKVIFIKKLDFNKVNNNNEECSICLEPMDKNTIVITYCNHTFHDDCIKKMLDYNNKCPLCRRIL
;
A
#
# COMPACT_ATOMS: atom_id res chain seq x y z
N MET A 1 42.56 55.92 0.40
CA MET A 1 42.28 55.01 1.54
C MET A 1 40.84 54.44 1.50
N ILE A 2 40.19 54.36 0.34
CA ILE A 2 38.74 54.04 0.21
C ILE A 2 38.51 52.60 -0.31
N THR A 3 39.55 51.93 -0.82
CA THR A 3 39.43 50.64 -1.50
C THR A 3 39.31 49.44 -0.56
N THR A 4 39.72 49.57 0.70
CA THR A 4 39.70 48.47 1.69
C THR A 4 38.30 48.28 2.30
N GLU A 5 37.61 49.35 2.68
CA GLU A 5 36.27 49.29 3.30
C GLU A 5 35.16 48.85 2.33
N GLN A 6 35.22 49.30 1.07
CA GLN A 6 34.29 48.88 0.02
C GLN A 6 34.46 47.38 -0.32
N SER A 7 35.68 46.86 -0.19
CA SER A 7 35.96 45.43 -0.43
C SER A 7 35.42 44.53 0.69
N VAL A 8 35.40 45.02 1.94
CA VAL A 8 34.90 44.29 3.11
C VAL A 8 33.38 44.24 3.14
N SER A 9 32.72 45.36 2.85
CA SER A 9 31.25 45.46 2.79
C SER A 9 30.66 44.60 1.66
N ASN A 10 31.30 44.55 0.49
CA ASN A 10 30.90 43.65 -0.60
C ASN A 10 31.05 42.15 -0.25
N LYS A 11 32.14 41.76 0.43
CA LYS A 11 32.32 40.37 0.90
C LYS A 11 31.29 39.97 1.95
N LEU A 12 30.96 40.86 2.89
CA LEU A 12 29.94 40.63 3.91
C LEU A 12 28.54 40.45 3.27
N TYR A 13 28.19 41.29 2.30
CA TYR A 13 26.94 41.15 1.53
C TYR A 13 26.86 39.80 0.79
N ILE A 14 27.95 39.37 0.15
CA ILE A 14 28.00 38.08 -0.55
C ILE A 14 27.83 36.91 0.43
N ILE A 15 28.50 36.93 1.58
CA ILE A 15 28.39 35.87 2.60
C ILE A 15 26.96 35.78 3.14
N LEU A 16 26.35 36.91 3.49
CA LEU A 16 24.97 36.96 3.97
C LEU A 16 23.98 36.44 2.90
N LYS A 17 24.21 36.77 1.63
CA LYS A 17 23.38 36.31 0.50
C LYS A 17 23.58 34.81 0.23
N LEU A 18 24.80 34.30 0.33
CA LEU A 18 25.13 32.88 0.15
C LEU A 18 24.53 32.02 1.27
N ASN A 19 24.64 32.47 2.53
CA ASN A 19 24.03 31.81 3.68
C ASN A 19 22.50 31.78 3.58
N ARG A 20 21.87 32.89 3.16
CA ARG A 20 20.43 32.93 2.90
C ARG A 20 20.02 31.99 1.76
N LEU A 21 20.81 31.91 0.69
CA LEU A 21 20.54 31.00 -0.43
C LEU A 21 20.65 29.53 -0.01
N LEU A 22 21.71 29.18 0.74
CA LEU A 22 21.90 27.84 1.31
C LEU A 22 20.74 27.46 2.23
N PHE A 23 20.28 28.38 3.08
CA PHE A 23 19.12 28.15 3.94
C PHE A 23 17.84 27.85 3.15
N LEU A 24 17.58 28.60 2.08
CA LEU A 24 16.42 28.36 1.21
C LEU A 24 16.50 27.01 0.48
N ILE A 25 17.69 26.62 0.01
CA ILE A 25 17.92 25.31 -0.62
C ILE A 25 17.69 24.19 0.39
N CYS A 26 18.20 24.32 1.63
CA CYS A 26 17.97 23.36 2.69
C CYS A 26 16.48 23.24 3.04
N LEU A 27 15.77 24.36 3.20
CA LEU A 27 14.33 24.35 3.46
C LEU A 27 13.56 23.64 2.35
N PHE A 28 13.84 23.96 1.08
CA PHE A 28 13.19 23.31 -0.05
C PHE A 28 13.47 21.79 -0.08
N SER A 29 14.72 21.40 0.17
CA SER A 29 15.11 19.99 0.25
C SER A 29 14.38 19.26 1.37
N ILE A 30 14.28 19.87 2.55
CA ILE A 30 13.54 19.32 3.70
C ILE A 30 12.05 19.16 3.36
N MET A 31 11.45 20.15 2.68
CA MET A 31 10.05 20.07 2.23
C MET A 31 9.83 18.93 1.23
N LEU A 32 10.75 18.73 0.28
CA LEU A 32 10.68 17.61 -0.67
C LEU A 32 10.82 16.25 0.03
N ILE A 33 11.71 16.15 1.01
CA ILE A 33 11.89 14.93 1.80
C ILE A 33 10.63 14.64 2.62
N ILE A 34 10.09 15.64 3.32
CA ILE A 34 8.87 15.50 4.12
C ILE A 34 7.68 15.09 3.25
N THR A 35 7.47 15.75 2.12
CA THR A 35 6.37 15.41 1.19
C THR A 35 6.52 14.00 0.64
N SER A 36 7.75 13.57 0.30
CA SER A 36 8.03 12.21 -0.14
C SER A 36 7.78 11.17 0.96
N LEU A 37 8.21 11.45 2.20
CA LEU A 37 7.97 10.58 3.35
C LEU A 37 6.47 10.45 3.64
N ILE A 38 5.73 11.56 3.63
CA ILE A 38 4.27 11.56 3.80
C ILE A 38 3.61 10.72 2.71
N TYR A 39 4.01 10.91 1.44
CA TYR A 39 3.48 10.13 0.32
C TYR A 39 3.76 8.63 0.48
N ILE A 40 4.98 8.25 0.87
CA ILE A 40 5.37 6.85 1.11
C ILE A 40 4.53 6.26 2.23
N VAL A 41 4.43 6.94 3.39
CA VAL A 41 3.65 6.47 4.54
C VAL A 41 2.18 6.30 4.16
N PHE A 42 1.59 7.29 3.49
CA PHE A 42 0.20 7.22 3.04
C PHE A 42 -0.03 6.06 2.08
N LYS A 43 0.87 5.87 1.10
CA LYS A 43 0.81 4.76 0.15
C LYS A 43 0.95 3.41 0.83
N VAL A 44 1.85 3.25 1.79
CA VAL A 44 2.03 2.01 2.57
C VAL A 44 0.76 1.70 3.38
N ILE A 45 0.19 2.68 4.07
CA ILE A 45 -1.05 2.52 4.83
C ILE A 45 -2.21 2.15 3.90
N PHE A 46 -2.33 2.81 2.75
CA PHE A 46 -3.38 2.57 1.77
C PHE A 46 -3.28 1.17 1.15
N ILE A 47 -2.08 0.74 0.72
CA ILE A 47 -1.85 -0.62 0.18
C ILE A 47 -2.21 -1.66 1.24
N LYS A 48 -1.74 -1.49 2.48
CA LYS A 48 -2.06 -2.42 3.57
C LYS A 48 -3.56 -2.51 3.84
N LYS A 49 -4.31 -1.41 3.69
CA LYS A 49 -5.77 -1.37 3.80
C LYS A 49 -6.47 -2.14 2.67
N LEU A 50 -5.92 -2.11 1.45
CA LEU A 50 -6.44 -2.90 0.33
C LEU A 50 -6.23 -4.41 0.55
N ASP A 51 -5.07 -4.80 1.08
CA ASP A 51 -4.81 -6.21 1.42
C ASP A 51 -5.69 -6.70 2.58
N PHE A 52 -5.86 -5.90 3.64
CA PHE A 52 -6.71 -6.24 4.78
C PHE A 52 -8.18 -6.41 4.37
N ASN A 53 -8.71 -5.53 3.52
CA ASN A 53 -10.09 -5.63 3.05
C ASN A 53 -10.31 -6.81 2.09
N LYS A 54 -9.28 -7.27 1.39
CA LYS A 54 -9.37 -8.41 0.47
C LYS A 54 -9.43 -9.76 1.20
N VAL A 55 -8.87 -9.86 2.39
CA VAL A 55 -8.84 -11.10 3.19
C VAL A 55 -10.14 -11.32 3.97
N ASN A 56 -10.82 -10.24 4.38
CA ASN A 56 -12.02 -10.34 5.23
C ASN A 56 -13.31 -10.71 4.48
N ASN A 57 -13.38 -10.57 3.15
CA ASN A 57 -14.63 -10.82 2.40
C ASN A 57 -14.71 -12.19 1.70
N ASN A 58 -13.63 -12.98 1.65
CA ASN A 58 -13.60 -14.19 0.82
C ASN A 58 -13.39 -15.49 1.60
N ASN A 59 -13.13 -15.43 2.90
CA ASN A 59 -12.81 -16.62 3.70
C ASN A 59 -13.86 -16.96 4.76
N GLU A 60 -14.83 -16.07 4.99
CA GLU A 60 -15.90 -16.28 5.97
C GLU A 60 -17.24 -16.62 5.33
N GLU A 61 -17.35 -16.57 3.99
CA GLU A 61 -18.58 -16.88 3.26
C GLU A 61 -18.30 -17.89 2.12
N CYS A 62 -19.23 -18.81 1.91
CA CYS A 62 -19.16 -19.77 0.82
C CYS A 62 -19.46 -19.10 -0.51
N SER A 63 -18.53 -19.13 -1.46
CA SER A 63 -18.72 -18.50 -2.77
C SER A 63 -19.78 -19.17 -3.67
N ILE A 64 -20.41 -20.26 -3.21
CA ILE A 64 -21.48 -20.97 -3.93
C ILE A 64 -22.86 -20.51 -3.44
N CYS A 65 -23.09 -20.48 -2.12
CA CYS A 65 -24.39 -20.08 -1.55
C CYS A 65 -24.41 -18.65 -0.97
N LEU A 66 -23.25 -17.99 -0.86
CA LEU A 66 -23.06 -16.67 -0.25
C LEU A 66 -23.48 -16.60 1.22
N GLU A 67 -23.47 -17.75 1.91
CA GLU A 67 -23.76 -17.87 3.34
C GLU A 67 -22.45 -18.01 4.14
N PRO A 68 -22.45 -17.62 5.43
CA PRO A 68 -21.28 -17.74 6.28
C PRO A 68 -20.79 -19.20 6.40
N MET A 69 -19.48 -19.36 6.49
CA MET A 69 -18.79 -20.63 6.65
C MET A 69 -18.86 -21.09 8.11
N ASP A 70 -19.62 -22.16 8.36
CA ASP A 70 -19.60 -22.82 9.67
C ASP A 70 -18.38 -23.72 9.78
N LYS A 71 -17.60 -23.58 10.86
CA LYS A 71 -16.34 -24.34 11.07
C LYS A 71 -16.47 -25.86 10.97
N ASN A 72 -17.70 -26.39 11.10
CA ASN A 72 -17.97 -27.83 11.13
C ASN A 72 -18.34 -28.43 9.77
N THR A 73 -18.56 -27.62 8.73
CA THR A 73 -19.03 -28.08 7.41
C THR A 73 -18.14 -27.65 6.25
N ILE A 74 -16.91 -27.20 6.54
CA ILE A 74 -15.98 -26.70 5.52
C ILE A 74 -15.14 -27.83 4.92
N VAL A 75 -15.01 -27.84 3.60
CA VAL A 75 -14.05 -28.64 2.85
C VAL A 75 -13.03 -27.74 2.17
N ILE A 76 -11.76 -28.16 2.20
CA ILE A 76 -10.66 -27.53 1.46
C ILE A 76 -10.35 -28.42 0.26
N THR A 77 -10.50 -27.87 -0.94
CA THR A 77 -10.12 -28.54 -2.19
C THR A 77 -8.60 -28.58 -2.38
N TYR A 78 -8.07 -29.48 -3.21
CA TYR A 78 -6.62 -29.53 -3.50
C TYR A 78 -6.09 -28.23 -4.12
N CYS A 79 -6.99 -27.41 -4.69
CA CYS A 79 -6.68 -26.12 -5.27
C CYS A 79 -6.67 -24.98 -4.24
N ASN A 80 -6.75 -25.31 -2.94
CA ASN A 80 -6.74 -24.46 -1.76
C ASN A 80 -7.95 -23.51 -1.65
N HIS A 81 -9.08 -23.87 -2.24
CA HIS A 81 -10.33 -23.13 -2.08
C HIS A 81 -11.27 -23.83 -1.11
N THR A 82 -11.92 -23.05 -0.26
CA THR A 82 -12.84 -23.47 0.80
C THR A 82 -14.29 -23.29 0.39
N PHE A 83 -15.12 -24.30 0.68
CA PHE A 83 -16.57 -24.32 0.44
C PHE A 83 -17.26 -25.11 1.55
N HIS A 84 -18.58 -24.98 1.70
CA HIS A 84 -19.34 -25.99 2.44
C HIS A 84 -19.28 -27.34 1.71
N ASP A 85 -19.18 -28.42 2.46
CA ASP A 85 -19.17 -29.80 1.95
C ASP A 85 -20.38 -30.08 1.04
N ASP A 86 -21.58 -29.66 1.46
CA ASP A 86 -22.79 -29.80 0.66
C ASP A 86 -22.78 -28.95 -0.61
N CYS A 87 -22.24 -27.72 -0.52
CA CYS A 87 -22.16 -26.83 -1.67
C CYS A 87 -21.22 -27.35 -2.74
N ILE A 88 -20.03 -27.84 -2.33
CA ILE A 88 -19.06 -28.38 -3.29
C ILE A 88 -19.53 -29.70 -3.87
N LYS A 89 -20.18 -30.59 -3.10
CA LYS A 89 -20.77 -31.83 -3.62
C LYS A 89 -21.80 -31.55 -4.71
N LYS A 90 -22.75 -30.63 -4.45
CA LYS A 90 -23.73 -30.20 -5.46
C LYS A 90 -23.05 -29.65 -6.70
N MET A 91 -21.97 -28.88 -6.56
CA MET A 91 -21.24 -28.33 -7.71
C MET A 91 -20.60 -29.44 -8.55
N LEU A 92 -19.99 -30.44 -7.90
CA LEU A 92 -19.36 -31.58 -8.57
C LEU A 92 -20.37 -32.44 -9.33
N ASP A 93 -21.64 -32.50 -8.88
CA ASP A 93 -22.69 -33.17 -9.64
C ASP A 93 -22.97 -32.52 -11.01
N TYR A 94 -22.75 -31.20 -11.14
CA TYR A 94 -22.92 -30.46 -12.40
C TYR A 94 -21.62 -30.31 -13.20
N ASN A 95 -20.50 -30.06 -12.51
CA ASN A 95 -19.21 -29.79 -13.13
C ASN A 95 -18.06 -30.11 -12.16
N ASN A 96 -17.14 -30.98 -12.59
CA ASN A 96 -15.97 -31.38 -11.80
C ASN A 96 -14.90 -30.29 -11.76
N LYS A 97 -15.26 -29.00 -11.67
CA LYS A 97 -14.33 -27.87 -11.67
C LYS A 97 -14.59 -26.95 -10.50
N CYS A 98 -13.52 -26.42 -9.91
CA CYS A 98 -13.59 -25.45 -8.84
C CYS A 98 -14.29 -24.15 -9.32
N PRO A 99 -15.32 -23.64 -8.60
CA PRO A 99 -15.98 -22.38 -8.94
C PRO A 99 -15.05 -21.17 -9.00
N LEU A 100 -14.00 -21.16 -8.17
CA LEU A 100 -13.11 -20.02 -8.02
C LEU A 100 -11.96 -20.01 -9.05
N CYS A 101 -11.37 -21.16 -9.35
CA CYS A 101 -10.20 -21.23 -10.24
C CYS A 101 -10.35 -22.12 -11.47
N ARG A 102 -11.50 -22.78 -11.63
CA ARG A 102 -11.84 -23.64 -12.78
C ARG A 102 -10.91 -24.84 -13.01
N ARG A 103 -10.08 -25.19 -12.02
CA ARG A 103 -9.26 -26.43 -12.00
C ARG A 103 -10.14 -27.65 -11.69
N ILE A 104 -9.78 -28.81 -12.24
CA ILE A 104 -10.60 -30.05 -12.20
C ILE A 104 -10.50 -30.73 -10.84
N LEU A 105 -11.56 -30.68 -10.03
CA LEU A 105 -11.57 -31.12 -8.62
C LEU A 105 -11.48 -32.63 -8.42
#